data_AF-A0A401QF65-F1
#
_entry.id   AF-A0A401QF65-F1
#
_cell.length_a   1.000
_cell.length_b   1.000
_cell.length_c   1.000
_cell.angle_alpha   90.00
_cell.angle_beta   90.00
_cell.angle_gamma   90.00
#
_symmetry.space_group_name_H-M   'P 1'
#
loop_
_entity.id
_entity.type
_entity.pdbx_description
1 polymer ?
#
loop_
_entity_poly.entity_id
_entity_poly.type
_entity_poly.pdbx_seq_one_letter_code
_entity_poly.pdbx_strand_id
1 'polypeptide(L)' 'MDVGRRYLVNHVLDHIQSKIVYYLMNIHITPRSIYLCRHGESDLNLKGRIGGDSGLSLRGKQDLCSDVYLTPDPC' A
#
# COMPACT_ATOMS: atom_id res chain seq x y z
N MET A 1 -24.03 -4.04 -18.18
CA MET A 1 -23.38 -5.17 -17.49
C MET A 1 -22.62 -4.60 -16.31
N ASP A 2 -22.99 -5.02 -15.11
CA ASP A 2 -22.73 -4.30 -13.86
C ASP A 2 -21.31 -4.57 -13.34
N VAL A 3 -20.55 -3.51 -13.13
CA VAL A 3 -19.09 -3.48 -13.06
C VAL A 3 -18.57 -4.11 -11.75
N GLY A 4 -18.52 -5.44 -11.67
CA GLY A 4 -18.08 -6.19 -10.49
C GLY A 4 -19.19 -6.55 -9.50
N ARG A 5 -20.47 -6.36 -9.85
CA ARG A 5 -21.60 -6.58 -8.93
C ARG A 5 -22.09 -8.03 -8.85
N ARG A 6 -21.79 -8.86 -9.87
CA ARG A 6 -22.07 -10.30 -9.90
C ARG A 6 -20.92 -11.04 -10.59
N TYR A 7 -20.36 -12.04 -9.90
CA TYR A 7 -19.39 -12.97 -10.45
C TYR A 7 -20.04 -14.35 -10.56
N LEU A 8 -20.05 -14.94 -11.76
CA LEU A 8 -20.44 -16.33 -11.97
C LEU A 8 -19.15 -17.13 -12.17
N VAL A 9 -18.85 -18.04 -11.23
CA VAL A 9 -17.65 -18.87 -11.27
C VAL A 9 -18.10 -20.32 -11.41
N ASN A 10 -17.66 -20.99 -12.47
CA ASN A 10 -18.05 -22.38 -12.75
C ASN A 10 -16.80 -23.26 -12.92
N HIS A 11 -16.77 -24.40 -12.24
CA HIS A 11 -15.68 -25.39 -12.24
C HIS A 11 -14.26 -24.84 -11.93
N VAL A 12 -14.08 -24.29 -10.72
CA VAL A 12 -12.73 -24.00 -10.19
C VAL A 12 -12.10 -25.31 -9.72
N LEU A 13 -11.14 -25.85 -10.47
CA LEU A 13 -10.50 -27.12 -10.17
C LEU A 13 -9.09 -26.96 -9.57
N ASP A 14 -8.41 -25.84 -9.87
CA ASP A 14 -7.00 -25.63 -9.53
C ASP A 14 -6.73 -24.38 -8.69
N HIS A 15 -5.69 -24.43 -7.86
CA HIS A 15 -5.29 -23.36 -6.93
C HIS A 15 -5.05 -22.00 -7.60
N ILE A 16 -4.58 -21.99 -8.85
CA ILE A 16 -4.31 -20.77 -9.62
C ILE A 16 -5.64 -20.07 -9.99
N GLN A 17 -6.67 -20.83 -10.36
CA GLN A 17 -7.98 -20.28 -10.73
C GLN A 17 -8.64 -19.59 -9.53
N SER A 18 -8.50 -20.15 -8.32
CA SER A 18 -8.97 -19.52 -7.08
C SER A 18 -8.29 -18.18 -6.79
N LYS A 19 -6.98 -18.05 -7.05
CA LYS A 19 -6.24 -16.78 -6.88
C LYS A 19 -6.70 -15.71 -7.88
N ILE A 20 -7.00 -16.11 -9.11
CA ILE A 20 -7.49 -15.18 -10.15
C ILE A 20 -8.86 -14.62 -9.75
N VAL A 21 -9.78 -15.47 -9.30
CA VAL A 21 -11.10 -15.03 -8.81
C VAL A 21 -10.97 -14.12 -7.59
N TYR A 22 -10.13 -14.48 -6.63
CA TYR A 22 -9.87 -13.65 -5.44
C TYR A 22 -9.39 -12.24 -5.81
N TYR A 23 -8.45 -12.14 -6.75
CA TYR A 23 -7.97 -10.84 -7.21
C TYR A 23 -9.09 -10.03 -7.88
N LEU A 24 -9.85 -10.64 -8.79
CA LEU A 24 -10.94 -9.99 -9.53
C LEU A 24 -12.10 -9.51 -8.64
N MET A 25 -12.35 -10.18 -7.51
CA MET A 25 -13.37 -9.77 -6.53
C MET A 25 -12.92 -8.57 -5.67
N ASN A 26 -11.61 -8.35 -5.51
CA ASN A 26 -11.06 -7.29 -4.64
C ASN A 26 -10.68 -6.01 -5.42
N ILE A 27 -10.68 -6.03 -6.75
CA ILE A 27 -10.44 -4.84 -7.57
C ILE A 27 -11.67 -3.91 -7.50
N HIS A 28 -11.43 -2.63 -7.24
CA HIS A 28 -12.46 -1.60 -7.31
C HIS A 28 -12.10 -0.61 -8.41
N ILE A 29 -13.11 -0.15 -9.15
CA ILE A 29 -12.95 0.70 -10.35
C ILE A 29 -13.14 2.19 -10.02
N THR A 30 -13.47 2.50 -8.75
CA THR A 30 -13.44 3.85 -8.22
C THR A 30 -12.00 4.38 -8.22
N PRO A 31 -11.74 5.58 -8.76
CA PRO A 31 -10.41 6.19 -8.68
C PRO A 31 -10.04 6.37 -7.20
N ARG A 32 -8.89 5.83 -6.80
CA ARG A 32 -8.35 5.95 -5.45
C ARG A 32 -6.88 6.31 -5.54
N SER A 33 -6.46 7.32 -4.79
CA SER A 33 -5.04 7.67 -4.66
C SER A 33 -4.40 6.75 -3.62
N ILE A 34 -3.39 5.98 -4.03
CA ILE A 34 -2.59 5.15 -3.11
C ILE A 34 -1.22 5.81 -3.00
N TYR A 35 -0.90 6.32 -1.82
CA TYR A 35 0.40 6.90 -1.51
C TYR A 35 1.28 5.84 -0.83
N LEU A 36 2.48 5.63 -1.35
CA LEU A 36 3.45 4.68 -0.81
C LEU A 36 4.69 5.46 -0.36
N CYS A 37 4.92 5.51 0.96
CA CYS A 37 6.09 6.13 1.56
C CYS A 37 6.94 5.08 2.28
N ARG A 38 8.26 5.31 2.36
CA ARG A 38 9.11 4.57 3.31
C ARG A 38 9.03 5.22 4.68
N HIS A 39 9.51 4.52 5.71
CA HIS A 39 9.76 5.17 7.00
C HIS A 39 10.77 6.30 6.83
N GLY A 40 10.66 7.34 7.67
CA GLY A 40 11.65 8.41 7.72
C GLY A 40 13.06 7.86 8.00
N GLU A 41 14.10 8.61 7.63
CA GLU A 41 15.49 8.23 7.85
C GLU A 41 15.71 7.83 9.34
N SER A 42 16.28 6.65 9.58
CA SER A 42 16.60 6.16 10.92
C SER A 42 18.10 6.25 11.22
N ASP A 43 18.46 6.19 12.50
CA ASP A 43 19.87 6.21 12.93
C ASP A 43 20.69 5.02 12.38
N LEU A 44 20.01 3.91 12.07
CA LEU A 44 20.65 2.75 11.44
C LEU A 44 20.84 2.94 9.93
N ASN A 45 19.96 3.70 9.28
CA ASN A 45 20.18 4.07 7.87
C ASN A 45 21.43 4.94 7.73
N LEU A 46 21.64 5.90 8.64
CA LEU A 46 22.86 6.71 8.67
C LEU A 46 24.13 5.86 8.83
N LYS A 47 24.04 4.76 9.58
CA LYS A 47 25.13 3.81 9.81
C LYS A 47 25.24 2.70 8.74
N GLY A 48 24.37 2.71 7.72
CA GLY A 48 24.33 1.69 6.66
C GLY A 48 23.95 0.29 7.16
N ARG A 49 23.29 0.17 8.32
CA ARG A 49 22.90 -1.13 8.89
C ARG A 49 21.47 -1.48 8.47
N ILE A 50 21.27 -2.76 8.16
CA ILE A 50 19.97 -3.32 7.73
C ILE A 50 19.29 -3.98 8.92
N GLY A 51 17.97 -3.79 9.06
CA GLY A 51 17.16 -4.35 10.15
C GLY A 51 17.31 -3.64 11.49
N GLY A 52 16.59 -4.10 12.52
CA GLY A 52 16.55 -3.52 13.87
C GLY A 52 15.36 -2.58 14.12
N ASP A 53 15.21 -2.13 15.36
CA ASP A 53 14.14 -1.22 15.83
C ASP A 53 14.77 0.06 16.41
N SER A 54 15.40 0.86 15.54
CA SER A 54 16.02 2.12 15.93
C SER A 54 15.15 3.31 15.58
N GLY A 55 15.22 4.33 16.42
CA GLY A 55 14.46 5.56 16.24
C GLY A 55 14.79 6.31 14.94
N LEU A 56 13.87 7.20 14.57
CA LEU A 56 14.05 8.15 13.48
C LEU A 56 15.15 9.15 13.80
N SER A 57 15.98 9.46 12.80
CA SER A 57 16.95 10.55 12.83
C SER A 57 16.23 11.90 12.92
N LEU A 58 16.99 12.98 13.17
CA LEU A 58 16.44 14.33 13.18
C LEU A 58 15.77 14.69 11.82
N ARG A 59 16.37 14.24 10.71
CA ARG A 59 15.80 14.41 9.36
C ARG A 59 14.57 13.54 9.15
N GLY A 60 14.60 12.29 9.59
CA GLY A 60 13.43 11.40 9.49
C GLY A 60 12.20 11.94 10.22
N LYS A 61 12.37 12.66 11.34
CA LYS A 61 11.27 13.35 12.02
C LYS A 61 10.75 14.57 11.25
N GLN A 62 11.63 15.27 10.54
CA GLN A 62 11.27 16.42 9.72
C GLN A 62 10.51 15.99 8.45
N ASP A 63 10.93 14.91 7.82
CA ASP A 63 10.23 14.30 6.68
C ASP A 63 8.81 13.85 7.09
N LEU A 64 8.67 13.20 8.25
CA LEU A 64 7.37 12.79 8.78
C LEU A 64 6.44 13.98 9.05
N CYS A 65 7.00 15.11 9.52
CA CYS A 65 6.24 16.34 9.73
C CYS A 65 5.81 16.97 8.41
N SER A 66 6.61 16.81 7.34
CA SER A 66 6.37 17.39 6.02
C SER A 66 5.29 16.64 5.22
N ASP A 67 5.24 15.32 5.34
CA ASP A 67 4.23 14.48 4.66
C ASP A 67 2.79 14.81 5.11
N VAL A 68 2.61 15.29 6.36
CA VAL A 68 1.32 15.77 6.87
C VAL A 68 0.81 17.00 6.11
N TYR A 69 1.70 17.80 5.52
CA TYR A 69 1.34 19.00 4.75
C TYR A 69 1.16 18.72 3.24
N LEU A 70 1.44 17.51 2.77
CA LEU A 70 1.37 17.11 1.36
C LEU A 70 0.20 16.18 1.05
N THR A 71 -0.62 15.79 2.03
CA THR A 71 -1.90 15.17 1.72
C THR A 71 -2.78 16.23 1.04
N PRO A 72 -3.13 16.08 -0.25
CA PRO A 72 -4.12 16.97 -0.82
C PRO A 72 -5.41 16.76 -0.02
N ASP A 73 -5.97 17.85 0.47
CA ASP A 73 -7.27 17.86 1.14
C ASP A 73 -8.26 17.00 0.34
N PRO A 74 -9.05 16.13 0.99
CA PRO A 74 -10.09 15.41 0.29
C PRO A 74 -11.15 16.42 -0.17
N CYS A 75 -11.16 16.73 -1.47
CA CYS A 75 -12.36 17.26 -2.13
C CYS A 75 -13.51 16.25 -1.99
#